data_AF-A0A0M0BUP2-F1
#
_entry.id   AF-A0A0M0BUP2-F1
#
_cell.length_a   1.000
_cell.length_b   1.000
_cell.length_c   1.000
_cell.angle_alpha   90.00
_cell.angle_beta   90.00
_cell.angle_gamma   90.00
#
_symmetry.space_group_name_H-M   'P 1'
#
loop_
_entity.id
_entity.type
_entity.pdbx_description
1 polymer ?
#
loop_
_entity_poly.entity_id
_entity_poly.type
_entity_poly.pdbx_seq_one_letter_code
_entity_poly.pdbx_strand_id
1 'polypeptide(L)'
;MTNGTKKFHFLEMDWVVCFPKNGNKGKYLGYNVLLIDREKLGTETKKQVTLEEILETPKFENSYPHTIGYYKESSGEGAEFTPEYLEIRKISSVEDLWLFLNALNI
;
A
#
# COMPACT_ATOMS: atom_id res chain seq x y z
N MET A 1 11.67 10.53 -16.75
CA MET A 1 11.61 9.07 -16.59
C MET A 1 10.90 8.80 -15.29
N THR A 2 9.57 8.68 -15.32
CA THR A 2 8.73 8.50 -14.13
C THR A 2 8.79 7.04 -13.71
N ASN A 3 9.44 6.74 -12.58
CA ASN A 3 9.42 5.42 -11.98
C ASN A 3 8.00 5.14 -11.46
N GLY A 4 7.17 4.52 -12.30
CA GLY A 4 5.73 4.32 -12.12
C GLY A 4 5.38 3.28 -11.05
N THR A 5 5.71 3.58 -9.80
CA THR A 5 5.33 2.79 -8.63
C THR A 5 3.93 3.19 -8.20
N LYS A 6 3.02 2.24 -8.06
CA LYS A 6 1.66 2.52 -7.55
C LYS A 6 1.68 2.44 -6.03
N LYS A 7 1.20 3.48 -5.36
CA LYS A 7 1.26 3.59 -3.90
C LYS A 7 -0.14 3.53 -3.30
N PHE A 8 -0.30 2.71 -2.28
CA PHE A 8 -1.54 2.51 -1.55
C PHE A 8 -1.30 2.83 -0.08
N HIS A 9 -2.10 3.72 0.48
CA HIS A 9 -2.02 4.08 1.88
C HIS A 9 -3.17 3.44 2.65
N PHE A 10 -2.81 2.67 3.66
CA PHE A 10 -3.72 2.04 4.61
C PHE A 10 -3.82 2.95 5.83
N LEU A 11 -4.92 3.68 5.92
CA LEU A 11 -5.04 4.84 6.81
C LEU A 11 -5.00 4.45 8.29
N GLU A 12 -5.55 3.31 8.67
CA GLU A 12 -5.68 2.90 10.08
C GLU A 12 -4.33 2.63 10.79
N MET A 13 -3.27 2.39 10.02
CA MET A 13 -1.92 2.05 10.49
C MET A 13 -0.88 3.06 10.00
N ASP A 14 -1.29 4.01 9.17
CA ASP A 14 -0.43 4.95 8.43
C ASP A 14 0.69 4.22 7.65
N TRP A 15 0.30 3.16 6.93
CA TRP A 15 1.21 2.34 6.13
C TRP A 15 1.05 2.63 4.65
N VAL A 16 2.15 2.88 3.94
CA VAL A 16 2.16 3.03 2.49
C VAL A 16 2.83 1.84 1.83
N VAL A 17 2.07 1.10 1.03
CA VAL A 17 2.54 -0.05 0.25
C VAL A 17 2.77 0.38 -1.19
N CYS A 18 4.01 0.26 -1.64
CA CYS A 18 4.47 0.70 -2.95
C CYS A 18 4.70 -0.52 -3.85
N PHE A 19 3.86 -0.69 -4.86
CA PHE A 19 3.96 -1.76 -5.85
C PHE A 19 4.84 -1.33 -7.03
N PRO A 20 5.90 -2.09 -7.35
CA PRO A 20 6.73 -1.79 -8.50
C PRO A 20 5.94 -1.95 -9.80
N LYS A 21 6.29 -1.16 -10.82
CA LYS A 21 5.65 -1.20 -12.15
C LYS A 21 5.70 -2.58 -12.81
N ASN A 22 6.78 -3.31 -12.56
CA ASN A 22 7.12 -4.59 -13.19
C ASN A 22 7.63 -5.55 -12.12
N GLY A 23 7.56 -6.85 -12.41
CA GLY A 23 8.19 -7.90 -11.59
C GLY A 23 7.20 -8.70 -10.75
N ASN A 24 6.02 -8.13 -10.44
CA ASN A 24 4.91 -8.87 -9.86
C ASN A 24 4.12 -9.55 -10.99
N LYS A 25 4.15 -10.88 -11.02
CA LYS A 25 3.39 -11.73 -11.95
C LYS A 25 2.85 -12.93 -11.19
N GLY A 26 1.56 -13.25 -11.33
CA GLY A 26 0.95 -14.40 -10.66
C GLY A 26 0.18 -14.04 -9.39
N LYS A 27 0.19 -14.91 -8.38
CA LYS A 27 -0.59 -14.72 -7.15
C LYS A 27 0.05 -13.62 -6.27
N TYR A 28 -0.72 -12.57 -5.99
CA TYR A 28 -0.39 -11.40 -5.16
C TYR A 28 0.36 -11.65 -3.85
N LEU A 29 0.14 -12.79 -3.18
CA LEU A 29 0.83 -13.09 -1.91
C LEU A 29 2.36 -13.02 -2.07
N GLY A 30 2.89 -13.48 -3.21
CA GLY A 30 4.31 -13.42 -3.51
C GLY A 30 4.81 -12.09 -4.08
N TYR A 31 3.97 -11.04 -4.15
CA TYR A 31 4.37 -9.76 -4.71
C TYR A 31 5.40 -9.09 -3.80
N ASN A 32 6.54 -8.71 -4.38
CA ASN A 32 7.55 -7.94 -3.65
C ASN A 32 7.15 -6.47 -3.71
N VAL A 33 6.99 -5.87 -2.54
CA VAL A 33 6.52 -4.50 -2.36
C VAL A 33 7.42 -3.77 -1.38
N LEU A 34 7.47 -2.45 -1.53
CA LEU A 34 8.10 -1.60 -0.52
C LEU A 34 7.03 -1.15 0.47
N LEU A 35 7.16 -1.57 1.73
CA LEU A 35 6.38 -1.07 2.85
C LEU A 35 7.06 0.16 3.46
N ILE A 36 6.30 1.23 3.62
CA ILE A 36 6.69 2.44 4.34
C ILE A 36 5.77 2.57 5.54
N ASP A 37 6.33 2.41 6.74
CA ASP A 37 5.62 2.65 7.99
C ASP A 37 5.88 4.09 8.45
N ARG A 38 4.81 4.90 8.50
CA ARG A 38 4.86 6.33 8.83
C ARG A 38 4.46 6.63 10.27
N GLU A 39 3.97 5.63 11.02
CA GLU A 39 3.52 5.78 12.41
C GLU A 39 4.67 6.18 13.35
N LYS A 40 5.91 5.83 13.00
CA LYS A 40 7.09 6.21 13.79
C LYS A 40 7.39 7.70 13.64
N LEU A 41 6.76 8.49 14.51
CA LEU A 41 7.04 9.89 14.87
C LEU A 41 8.45 10.36 14.45
N GLY A 42 8.55 10.85 13.21
CA GLY A 42 9.74 11.50 12.67
C GLY A 42 10.74 10.64 11.88
N THR A 43 10.58 9.31 11.80
CA THR A 43 11.46 8.45 10.99
C THR A 43 10.66 7.41 10.22
N GLU A 44 10.40 7.66 8.93
CA GLU A 44 9.82 6.67 8.02
C GLU A 44 10.73 5.43 7.96
N THR A 45 10.20 4.26 8.31
CA THR A 45 10.93 3.00 8.06
C THR A 45 10.47 2.39 6.76
N LYS A 46 11.44 2.17 5.86
CA LYS A 46 11.23 1.57 4.53
C LYS A 46 11.78 0.16 4.54
N LYS A 47 10.95 -0.84 4.21
CA LYS A 47 11.34 -2.25 4.16
C LYS A 47 10.79 -2.91 2.89
N GLN A 48 11.64 -3.67 2.20
CA GLN A 48 11.19 -4.59 1.15
C GLN A 48 10.61 -5.85 1.82
N VAL A 49 9.39 -6.20 1.45
CA VAL A 49 8.63 -7.34 1.99
C VAL A 49 7.77 -7.95 0.90
N THR A 50 7.28 -9.17 1.11
CA THR A 50 6.19 -9.69 0.31
C THR A 50 4.85 -9.14 0.79
N LEU A 51 3.84 -9.13 -0.09
CA LEU A 51 2.50 -8.76 0.33
C LEU A 51 1.95 -9.75 1.36
N GLU A 52 2.27 -11.03 1.25
CA GLU A 52 1.92 -12.06 2.26
C GLU A 52 2.44 -11.69 3.66
N GLU A 53 3.71 -11.28 3.79
CA GLU A 53 4.27 -10.83 5.08
C GLU A 53 3.48 -9.66 5.69
N ILE A 54 2.93 -8.76 4.86
CA ILE A 54 2.07 -7.65 5.33
C ILE A 54 0.72 -8.19 5.82
N LEU A 55 0.08 -9.05 5.03
CA LEU A 55 -1.26 -9.57 5.31
C LEU A 55 -1.30 -10.46 6.54
N GLU A 56 -0.23 -11.22 6.80
CA GLU A 56 -0.08 -12.07 7.98
C GLU A 56 0.28 -11.30 9.25
N THR A 57 0.55 -9.99 9.16
CA THR A 57 0.88 -9.20 10.34
C THR A 57 -0.39 -8.97 11.18
N PRO A 58 -0.40 -9.29 12.49
CA PRO A 58 -1.59 -9.13 13.33
C PRO A 58 -2.14 -7.69 13.34
N LYS A 59 -1.27 -6.68 13.19
CA LYS A 59 -1.70 -5.28 13.12
C LYS A 59 -2.59 -5.02 11.88
N PHE A 60 -2.28 -5.65 10.76
CA PHE A 60 -3.07 -5.56 9.54
C PHE A 60 -4.44 -6.23 9.77
N GLU A 61 -4.44 -7.52 10.11
CA GLU A 61 -5.68 -8.28 10.34
C GLU A 61 -6.61 -7.65 11.39
N ASN A 62 -6.07 -7.18 12.51
CA ASN A 62 -6.86 -6.59 13.59
C ASN A 62 -7.42 -5.20 13.27
N SER A 63 -6.99 -4.58 12.17
CA SER A 63 -7.43 -3.23 11.79
C SER A 63 -8.41 -3.23 10.62
N TYR A 64 -8.93 -4.40 10.22
CA TYR A 64 -10.09 -4.45 9.34
C TYR A 64 -11.32 -3.81 10.01
N PRO A 65 -12.19 -3.13 9.24
CA PRO A 65 -12.05 -2.84 7.82
C PRO A 65 -11.02 -1.73 7.55
N HIS A 66 -10.24 -1.87 6.47
CA HIS A 66 -9.24 -0.87 6.09
C HIS A 66 -9.81 0.18 5.13
N THR A 67 -9.39 1.42 5.32
CA THR A 67 -9.55 2.49 4.35
C THR A 67 -8.26 2.63 3.55
N ILE A 68 -8.33 2.40 2.24
CA ILE A 68 -7.18 2.44 1.34
C ILE A 68 -7.30 3.63 0.40
N GLY A 69 -6.31 4.53 0.46
CA GLY A 69 -6.13 5.59 -0.51
C GLY A 69 -5.11 5.21 -1.59
N TYR A 70 -5.52 5.18 -2.85
CA TYR A 70 -4.63 5.02 -4.00
C TYR A 70 -4.08 6.39 -4.43
N TYR A 71 -2.75 6.54 -4.39
CA TYR A 71 -2.08 7.82 -4.64
C TYR A 71 -2.18 8.24 -6.11
N LYS A 72 -2.32 9.54 -6.35
CA LYS A 72 -2.09 10.15 -7.65
C LYS A 72 -0.59 10.13 -7.96
N GLU A 73 -0.16 9.68 -9.14
CA GLU A 73 1.26 9.46 -9.46
C GLU A 73 2.17 10.69 -9.25
N SER A 74 1.61 11.90 -9.26
CA SER A 74 2.30 13.17 -9.01
C SER A 74 2.47 13.53 -7.52
N SER A 75 2.06 12.65 -6.60
CA SER A 75 2.09 12.93 -5.16
C SER A 75 3.54 12.89 -4.62
N GLY A 76 3.93 13.98 -3.96
CA GLY A 76 5.28 14.24 -3.46
C GLY A 76 5.72 13.34 -2.30
N GLU A 77 6.90 13.65 -1.75
CA GLU A 77 7.53 12.95 -0.63
C GLU A 77 7.74 13.91 0.56
N GLY A 78 7.69 13.39 1.79
CA GLY A 78 8.04 14.15 3.00
C GLY A 78 6.99 14.12 4.11
N ALA A 79 7.41 14.49 5.32
CA ALA A 79 6.58 14.48 6.54
C ALA A 79 5.44 15.50 6.52
N GLU A 80 5.59 16.60 5.77
CA GLU A 80 4.56 17.65 5.62
C GLU A 80 3.64 17.41 4.42
N PHE A 81 3.87 16.35 3.65
CA PHE A 81 3.12 16.08 2.44
C PHE A 81 1.72 15.52 2.77
N THR A 82 0.69 16.25 2.33
CA THR A 82 -0.70 15.78 2.37
C THR A 82 -1.01 14.97 1.11
N PRO A 83 -1.33 13.68 1.20
CA PRO A 83 -1.54 12.84 0.03
C PRO A 83 -2.81 13.21 -0.75
N GLU A 84 -2.66 13.35 -2.07
CA GLU A 84 -3.78 13.37 -3.02
C GLU A 84 -4.10 11.96 -3.49
N TYR A 85 -5.34 11.52 -3.29
CA TYR A 85 -5.82 10.21 -3.71
C TYR A 85 -6.59 10.29 -5.03
N LEU A 86 -6.30 9.35 -5.94
CA LEU A 86 -7.13 9.09 -7.13
C LEU A 86 -8.43 8.38 -6.74
N GLU A 87 -8.33 7.46 -5.79
CA GLU A 87 -9.47 6.71 -5.28
C GLU A 87 -9.24 6.40 -3.80
N ILE A 88 -10.33 6.46 -3.02
CA ILE A 88 -10.36 5.98 -1.65
C ILE A 88 -11.42 4.87 -1.59
N ARG A 89 -11.03 3.70 -1.09
CA ARG A 89 -11.91 2.55 -0.98
C ARG A 89 -11.80 1.92 0.39
N LYS A 90 -12.94 1.53 0.96
CA LYS A 90 -13.00 0.71 2.16
C LYS A 90 -13.02 -0.76 1.76
N ILE A 91 -12.13 -1.56 2.33
CA ILE A 91 -12.06 -3.01 2.12
C ILE A 91 -12.32 -3.72 3.46
N SER A 92 -13.07 -4.82 3.43
CA SER A 92 -13.46 -5.53 4.66
C SER A 92 -12.80 -6.90 4.79
N SER A 93 -12.12 -7.38 3.74
CA SER A 93 -11.37 -8.63 3.76
C SER A 93 -10.14 -8.59 2.84
N VAL A 94 -9.37 -9.68 2.85
CA VAL A 94 -8.24 -9.89 1.94
C VAL A 94 -8.73 -10.08 0.50
N GLU A 95 -9.88 -10.71 0.29
CA GLU A 95 -10.50 -10.86 -1.05
C GLU A 95 -10.90 -9.50 -1.64
N ASP A 96 -11.45 -8.59 -0.83
CA ASP A 96 -11.77 -7.22 -1.27
C ASP A 96 -10.51 -6.47 -1.73
N LEU A 97 -9.41 -6.64 -0.98
CA LEU A 97 -8.12 -6.08 -1.36
C LEU A 97 -7.65 -6.64 -2.71
N TRP A 98 -7.73 -7.95 -2.89
CA TRP A 98 -7.36 -8.62 -4.14
C TRP A 98 -8.16 -8.10 -5.33
N LEU A 99 -9.49 -7.98 -5.18
CA LEU A 99 -10.34 -7.44 -6.23
C LEU A 99 -9.96 -6.00 -6.58
N PHE A 100 -9.63 -5.20 -5.58
CA PHE A 100 -9.19 -3.82 -5.79
C PHE A 100 -7.85 -3.74 -6.53
N LEU A 101 -6.84 -4.51 -6.11
CA LEU A 101 -5.54 -4.57 -6.79
C LEU A 101 -5.66 -5.04 -8.24
N ASN A 102 -6.49 -6.06 -8.50
CA ASN A 102 -6.75 -6.54 -9.86
C ASN A 102 -7.44 -5.50 -10.75
N ALA A 103 -8.43 -4.78 -10.22
CA ALA A 103 -9.11 -3.71 -10.95
C ALA A 103 -8.14 -2.59 -11.39
N LEU A 104 -7.08 -2.39 -10.61
CA LEU A 104 -6.02 -1.42 -10.91
C LEU A 104 -4.88 -2.01 -11.73
N ASN A 105 -4.96 -3.26 -12.19
CA ASN A 105 -3.94 -3.94 -12.99
C ASN A 105 -2.56 -3.90 -12.30
N ILE A 106 -2.49 -4.50 -11.10
CA ILE A 106 -1.29 -4.67 -10.27
C ILE A 106 -0.69 -6.07 -10.41
#